data_AF-A0A9E6ZA82-F1
#
_entry.id   AF-A0A9E6ZA82-F1
#
_cell.length_a   1.000
_cell.length_b   1.000
_cell.length_c   1.000
_cell.angle_alpha   90.00
_cell.angle_beta   90.00
_cell.angle_gamma   90.00
#
_symmetry.space_group_name_H-M   'P 1'
#
loop_
_entity.id
_entity.type
_entity.pdbx_description
1 polymer ?
#
loop_
_entity_poly.entity_id
_entity_poly.type
_entity_poly.pdbx_seq_one_letter_code
_entity_poly.pdbx_strand_id
1 'polypeptide(L)'
;MVLKCPLDVVGRLEMVAGTIVSRETIGALETYVRLLAEASSKQNLIGPKELPYIWVRHIVDSAQLYPYVCHAHSVTDLGTGAGLPGVVLSLLGVPKMYLIDATQKKCDFLENVSRETNRRFSVMNARVEALKSRRQNVCESGHGTA
;
A
#
# COMPACT_ATOMS: atom_id res chain seq x y z
N MET A 1 -20.80 -10.28 -0.75
CA MET A 1 -20.08 -10.55 0.51
C MET A 1 -19.40 -9.24 0.91
N VAL A 2 -19.81 -8.62 2.02
CA VAL A 2 -19.22 -7.35 2.47
C VAL A 2 -17.92 -7.69 3.18
N LEU A 3 -16.76 -7.34 2.60
CA LEU A 3 -15.45 -7.52 3.23
C LEU A 3 -15.18 -6.36 4.21
N LYS A 4 -16.06 -6.23 5.21
CA LYS A 4 -15.91 -5.23 6.27
C LYS A 4 -14.70 -5.57 7.14
N CYS A 5 -14.06 -4.56 7.74
CA CYS A 5 -12.98 -4.77 8.70
C CYS A 5 -13.51 -5.50 9.93
N PRO A 6 -12.97 -6.69 10.28
CA PRO A 6 -13.30 -7.35 11.53
C PRO A 6 -12.84 -6.53 12.74
N LEU A 7 -13.61 -6.55 13.84
CA LEU A 7 -13.28 -5.75 15.03
C LEU A 7 -11.93 -6.12 15.65
N ASP A 8 -11.57 -7.40 15.64
CA ASP A 8 -10.28 -7.91 16.12
C ASP A 8 -9.11 -7.44 15.26
N VAL A 9 -9.34 -7.12 13.99
CA VAL A 9 -8.30 -6.64 13.07
C VAL A 9 -7.86 -5.22 13.39
N VAL A 10 -8.76 -4.34 13.87
CA VAL A 10 -8.39 -2.97 14.22
C VAL A 10 -7.33 -2.96 15.32
N GLY A 11 -7.55 -3.68 16.42
CA GLY A 11 -6.57 -3.76 17.51
C GLY A 11 -5.23 -4.38 17.07
N ARG A 12 -5.27 -5.34 16.13
CA ARG A 12 -4.04 -5.90 15.53
C ARG A 12 -3.31 -4.89 14.66
N LEU A 13 -4.03 -4.10 13.86
CA LEU A 13 -3.43 -3.03 13.06
C LEU A 13 -2.73 -2.01 13.95
N GLU A 14 -3.40 -1.55 15.00
CA GLU A 14 -2.82 -0.58 15.94
C GLU A 14 -1.58 -1.13 16.64
N MET A 15 -1.61 -2.41 17.02
CA MET A 15 -0.48 -3.10 17.63
C MET A 15 0.72 -3.19 16.69
N VAL A 16 0.54 -3.63 15.43
CA VAL A 16 1.66 -3.81 14.50
C VAL A 16 2.16 -2.50 13.92
N ALA A 17 1.28 -1.52 13.72
CA ALA A 17 1.64 -0.20 13.23
C ALA A 17 2.20 0.70 14.35
N GLY A 18 2.01 0.34 15.62
CA GLY A 18 2.48 1.13 16.76
C GLY A 18 1.80 2.50 16.86
N THR A 19 0.59 2.65 16.31
CA THR A 19 -0.19 3.89 16.31
C THR A 19 -1.68 3.60 16.33
N ILE A 20 -2.47 4.55 16.84
CA ILE A 20 -3.93 4.50 16.74
C ILE A 20 -4.34 4.65 15.27
N VAL A 21 -5.30 3.84 14.82
CA VAL A 21 -5.80 3.87 13.45
C VAL A 21 -7.18 4.52 13.42
N SER A 22 -7.27 5.67 12.76
CA SER A 22 -8.51 6.46 12.67
C SER A 22 -9.64 5.70 11.95
N ARG A 23 -10.89 6.07 12.24
CA ARG A 23 -12.07 5.50 11.54
C ARG A 23 -12.02 5.79 10.04
N GLU A 24 -11.48 6.95 9.66
CA GLU A 24 -11.28 7.37 8.29
C GLU A 24 -10.28 6.46 7.58
N THR A 25 -9.18 6.11 8.25
CA THR A 25 -8.20 5.13 7.73
C THR A 25 -8.81 3.74 7.60
N ILE A 26 -9.59 3.28 8.57
CA ILE A 26 -10.31 2.00 8.47
C ILE A 26 -11.27 2.01 7.28
N GLY A 27 -12.06 3.06 7.08
CA GLY A 27 -12.96 3.19 5.93
C GLY A 27 -12.23 3.18 4.58
N ALA A 28 -11.05 3.80 4.52
CA ALA A 28 -10.21 3.75 3.34
C ALA A 28 -9.64 2.33 3.07
N LEU A 29 -9.24 1.61 4.12
CA LEU A 29 -8.80 0.22 4.02
C LEU A 29 -9.93 -0.71 3.57
N GLU A 30 -11.15 -0.54 4.10
CA GLU A 30 -12.33 -1.28 3.67
C GLU A 30 -12.64 -1.02 2.18
N THR A 31 -12.52 0.23 1.75
CA THR A 31 -12.68 0.61 0.34
C THR A 31 -11.64 -0.06 -0.54
N TYR A 32 -10.36 -0.05 -0.12
CA TYR A 32 -9.29 -0.75 -0.83
C TYR A 32 -9.53 -2.26 -0.92
N VAL A 33 -9.88 -2.91 0.19
CA VAL A 33 -10.16 -4.36 0.25
C VAL A 33 -11.32 -4.73 -0.68
N ARG A 34 -12.38 -3.92 -0.71
CA ARG A 34 -13.51 -4.11 -1.63
C ARG A 34 -13.05 -4.04 -3.09
N LEU A 35 -12.35 -2.98 -3.47
CA LEU A 35 -11.84 -2.79 -4.84
C LEU A 35 -10.88 -3.91 -5.24
N LEU A 36 -10.01 -4.35 -4.32
CA LEU A 36 -9.06 -5.42 -4.56
C LEU A 36 -9.78 -6.75 -4.81
N ALA A 37 -10.82 -7.07 -4.04
CA ALA A 37 -11.61 -8.27 -4.26
C ALA A 37 -12.34 -8.25 -5.60
N GLU A 38 -12.95 -7.11 -5.96
CA GLU A 38 -13.62 -6.92 -7.26
C GLU A 38 -12.63 -7.09 -8.42
N ALA A 39 -11.48 -6.43 -8.36
CA ALA A 39 -10.45 -6.48 -9.39
C ALA A 39 -9.76 -7.85 -9.51
N SER A 40 -9.63 -8.59 -8.39
CA SER A 40 -9.01 -9.91 -8.36
C SER A 40 -9.73 -10.93 -9.25
N SER A 41 -11.05 -10.79 -9.41
CA SER A 41 -11.83 -11.64 -10.33
C SER A 41 -11.42 -11.53 -11.81
N LYS A 42 -10.79 -10.42 -12.20
CA LYS A 42 -10.42 -10.10 -13.60
C LYS A 42 -8.92 -10.12 -13.85
N GLN A 43 -8.12 -9.84 -12.81
CA GLN A 43 -6.68 -9.57 -12.94
C GLN A 43 -5.80 -10.48 -12.07
N ASN A 44 -6.39 -11.41 -11.32
CA ASN A 44 -5.68 -12.34 -10.44
C ASN A 44 -4.72 -11.62 -9.45
N LEU A 45 -5.17 -10.48 -8.90
CA LEU A 45 -4.39 -9.67 -7.96
C LEU A 45 -4.21 -10.37 -6.61
N ILE A 46 -5.28 -11.01 -6.13
CA ILE A 46 -5.28 -11.88 -4.96
C ILE A 46 -5.99 -13.17 -5.34
N GLY A 47 -5.40 -14.31 -4.95
CA GLY A 47 -5.99 -15.62 -5.22
C GLY A 47 -7.30 -15.82 -4.44
N PRO A 48 -8.29 -16.55 -4.99
CA PRO A 48 -9.60 -16.74 -4.34
C PRO A 48 -9.51 -17.41 -2.96
N LYS A 49 -8.48 -18.23 -2.73
CA LYS A 49 -8.19 -18.86 -1.43
C LYS A 49 -7.67 -17.89 -0.38
N GLU A 50 -7.08 -16.78 -0.81
CA GLU A 50 -6.52 -15.75 0.08
C GLU A 50 -7.56 -14.68 0.47
N LEU A 51 -8.62 -14.50 -0.33
CA LEU A 51 -9.67 -13.50 -0.07
C LEU A 51 -10.30 -13.59 1.34
N PRO A 52 -10.61 -14.77 1.90
CA PRO A 52 -11.12 -14.88 3.27
C PRO A 52 -10.13 -14.38 4.34
N TYR A 53 -8.84 -14.32 4.02
CA TYR A 53 -7.76 -13.97 4.93
C TYR A 53 -7.13 -12.61 4.64
N ILE A 54 -7.70 -11.84 3.70
CA ILE A 54 -7.12 -10.59 3.19
C ILE A 54 -6.74 -9.61 4.29
N TRP A 55 -7.58 -9.45 5.31
CA TRP A 55 -7.31 -8.54 6.41
C TRP A 55 -6.06 -8.94 7.20
N VAL A 56 -5.89 -10.23 7.48
CA VAL A 56 -4.78 -10.70 8.31
C VAL A 56 -3.51 -10.87 7.47
N ARG A 57 -3.58 -11.66 6.40
CA ARG A 57 -2.40 -12.06 5.58
C ARG A 57 -1.90 -10.98 4.64
N HIS A 58 -2.68 -9.91 4.42
CA HIS A 58 -2.28 -8.85 3.50
C HIS A 58 -2.30 -7.48 4.17
N ILE A 59 -3.40 -7.09 4.81
CA ILE A 59 -3.51 -5.74 5.39
C ILE A 59 -2.66 -5.62 6.67
N VAL A 60 -2.87 -6.50 7.66
CA VAL A 60 -2.09 -6.51 8.91
C VAL A 60 -0.61 -6.81 8.64
N ASP A 61 -0.31 -7.79 7.79
CA ASP A 61 1.08 -8.11 7.44
C ASP A 61 1.80 -6.93 6.75
N SER A 62 1.13 -6.18 5.86
CA SER A 62 1.72 -4.97 5.26
C SER A 62 1.92 -3.85 6.29
N ALA A 63 1.01 -3.71 7.25
CA ALA A 63 1.07 -2.69 8.28
C ALA A 63 2.25 -2.86 9.24
N GLN A 64 2.81 -4.07 9.38
CA GLN A 64 4.01 -4.33 10.19
C GLN A 64 5.22 -3.50 9.76
N LEU A 65 5.27 -3.07 8.49
CA LEU A 65 6.36 -2.23 7.99
C LEU A 65 6.22 -0.76 8.40
N TYR A 66 5.03 -0.31 8.81
CA TYR A 66 4.75 1.10 9.08
C TYR A 66 5.70 1.75 10.10
N PRO A 67 6.01 1.15 11.27
CA PRO A 67 6.92 1.76 12.25
C PRO A 67 8.32 2.07 11.71
N TYR A 68 8.76 1.33 10.69
CA TYR A 68 10.10 1.46 10.11
C TYR A 68 10.18 2.52 9.02
N VAL A 69 9.03 2.92 8.45
CA VAL A 69 8.99 3.80 7.27
C VAL A 69 8.10 5.03 7.45
N CYS A 70 7.38 5.16 8.56
CA CYS A 70 6.47 6.28 8.85
C CYS A 70 7.18 7.64 8.87
N HIS A 71 8.49 7.67 9.15
CA HIS A 71 9.32 8.87 9.15
C HIS A 71 10.22 9.01 7.92
N ALA A 72 10.14 8.09 6.95
CA ALA A 72 10.92 8.19 5.73
C ALA A 72 10.44 9.38 4.88
N HIS A 73 11.37 10.10 4.24
CA HIS A 73 11.01 11.20 3.33
C HIS A 73 10.17 10.68 2.14
N SER A 74 10.49 9.49 1.64
CA SER A 74 9.75 8.80 0.60
C SER A 74 10.01 7.30 0.63
N VAL A 75 9.03 6.51 0.21
CA VAL A 75 9.11 5.05 0.12
C VAL A 75 8.71 4.62 -1.29
N THR A 76 9.43 3.66 -1.85
CA THR A 76 9.15 3.09 -3.17
C THR A 76 8.86 1.61 -3.02
N ASP A 77 7.71 1.17 -3.55
CA ASP A 77 7.30 -0.21 -3.65
C ASP A 77 7.48 -0.68 -5.11
N LEU A 78 8.42 -1.59 -5.32
CA LEU A 78 8.83 -2.08 -6.63
C LEU A 78 8.14 -3.40 -6.94
N GLY A 79 7.45 -3.49 -8.08
CA GLY A 79 6.64 -4.66 -8.39
C GLY A 79 5.41 -4.77 -7.49
N THR A 80 4.84 -3.61 -7.15
CA THR A 80 3.76 -3.44 -6.14
C THR A 80 2.53 -4.33 -6.38
N GLY A 81 2.28 -4.77 -7.62
CA GLY A 81 1.23 -5.73 -7.92
C GLY A 81 -0.17 -5.23 -7.55
N ALA A 82 -0.74 -5.83 -6.51
CA ALA A 82 -2.02 -5.45 -5.92
C ALA A 82 -1.95 -4.18 -5.05
N GLY A 83 -0.78 -3.54 -4.94
CA GLY A 83 -0.57 -2.40 -4.06
C GLY A 83 -0.08 -2.79 -2.66
N LEU A 84 0.46 -3.99 -2.47
CA LEU A 84 0.92 -4.46 -1.17
C LEU A 84 2.46 -4.50 -1.16
N PRO A 85 3.12 -3.90 -0.15
CA PRO A 85 2.55 -3.23 1.04
C PRO A 85 2.17 -1.76 0.81
N GLY A 86 2.52 -1.17 -0.34
CA GLY A 86 2.57 0.28 -0.52
C GLY A 86 1.27 1.07 -0.32
N VAL A 87 0.14 0.56 -0.81
CA VAL A 87 -1.18 1.17 -0.59
C VAL A 87 -1.50 1.18 0.89
N VAL A 88 -1.35 0.06 1.59
CA VAL A 88 -1.64 -0.03 3.03
C VAL A 88 -0.81 0.98 3.81
N LEU A 89 0.49 1.08 3.51
CA LEU A 89 1.39 2.06 4.13
C LEU A 89 0.95 3.51 3.84
N SER A 90 0.54 3.82 2.62
CA SER A 90 0.01 5.14 2.28
C SER A 90 -1.29 5.45 3.03
N LEU A 91 -2.21 4.49 3.16
CA LEU A 91 -3.46 4.64 3.90
C LEU A 91 -3.23 4.87 5.41
N LEU A 92 -2.18 4.24 5.97
CA LEU A 92 -1.73 4.44 7.35
C LEU A 92 -1.00 5.77 7.57
N GLY A 93 -0.71 6.52 6.50
CA GLY A 93 -0.19 7.88 6.58
C GLY A 93 1.28 8.06 6.20
N VAL A 94 1.91 7.09 5.52
CA VAL A 94 3.24 7.32 4.93
C VAL A 94 3.12 8.43 3.87
N PRO A 95 3.89 9.54 3.98
CA PRO A 95 3.56 10.79 3.29
C PRO A 95 3.85 10.78 1.79
N LYS A 96 4.90 10.07 1.33
CA LYS A 96 5.29 9.99 -0.09
C LYS A 96 5.54 8.54 -0.49
N MET A 97 4.52 7.92 -1.04
CA MET A 97 4.58 6.55 -1.53
C MET A 97 4.64 6.53 -3.06
N TYR A 98 5.63 5.82 -3.62
CA TYR A 98 5.76 5.54 -5.05
C TYR A 98 5.50 4.06 -5.30
N LEU A 99 4.50 3.74 -6.11
CA LEU A 99 4.08 2.38 -6.44
C LEU A 99 4.43 2.11 -7.90
N ILE A 100 5.32 1.13 -8.14
CA ILE A 100 5.81 0.84 -9.48
C ILE A 100 5.43 -0.58 -9.90
N ASP A 101 4.79 -0.72 -11.06
CA ASP A 101 4.53 -2.01 -11.70
C ASP A 101 4.78 -1.91 -13.21
N ALA A 102 5.21 -3.01 -13.84
CA ALA A 102 5.38 -3.06 -15.29
C ALA A 102 4.05 -3.22 -16.04
N THR A 103 2.98 -3.57 -15.35
CA THR A 103 1.68 -3.93 -15.94
C THR A 103 0.72 -2.75 -15.89
N GLN A 104 0.31 -2.23 -17.06
CA GLN A 104 -0.58 -1.06 -17.13
C GLN A 104 -1.91 -1.30 -16.38
N LYS A 105 -2.55 -2.46 -16.57
CA LYS A 105 -3.83 -2.79 -15.89
C LYS A 105 -3.74 -2.72 -14.36
N LYS A 106 -2.58 -3.06 -13.79
CA LYS A 106 -2.34 -2.96 -12.35
C LYS A 106 -2.12 -1.51 -11.93
N CYS A 107 -1.43 -0.72 -12.76
CA CYS A 107 -1.28 0.71 -12.54
C CYS A 107 -2.66 1.41 -12.54
N ASP A 108 -3.51 1.11 -13.53
CA ASP A 108 -4.88 1.65 -13.63
C ASP A 108 -5.72 1.27 -12.40
N PHE A 109 -5.56 0.04 -11.89
CA PHE A 109 -6.19 -0.40 -10.66
C PHE A 109 -5.72 0.45 -9.45
N LEU A 110 -4.42 0.70 -9.31
CA LEU A 110 -3.86 1.50 -8.21
C LEU A 110 -4.31 2.96 -8.29
N GLU A 111 -4.37 3.54 -9.49
CA GLU A 111 -4.92 4.88 -9.71
C GLU A 111 -6.39 4.96 -9.30
N ASN A 112 -7.18 3.94 -9.62
CA ASN A 112 -8.55 3.83 -9.14
C ASN A 112 -8.62 3.76 -7.60
N VAL A 113 -7.77 2.96 -6.96
CA VAL A 113 -7.69 2.89 -5.49
C VAL A 113 -7.36 4.25 -4.89
N SER A 114 -6.39 4.99 -5.47
CA SER A 114 -6.03 6.34 -5.01
C SER A 114 -7.22 7.29 -5.04
N ARG A 115 -7.99 7.29 -6.16
CA ARG A 115 -9.19 8.11 -6.34
C ARG A 115 -10.28 7.76 -5.33
N GLU A 116 -10.62 6.47 -5.22
CA GLU A 116 -11.74 6.01 -4.38
C GLU A 116 -11.46 6.14 -2.88
N THR A 117 -10.20 6.07 -2.46
CA THR A 117 -9.81 6.26 -1.06
C THR A 117 -9.49 7.71 -0.71
N ASN A 118 -9.46 8.61 -1.71
CA ASN A 118 -8.99 9.99 -1.57
C ASN A 118 -7.59 10.10 -0.93
N ARG A 119 -6.69 9.17 -1.28
CA ARG A 119 -5.33 9.10 -0.73
C ARG A 119 -4.30 9.22 -1.84
N ARG A 120 -3.28 10.02 -1.60
CA ARG A 120 -2.28 10.36 -2.61
C ARG A 120 -1.06 9.45 -2.48
N PHE A 121 -0.92 8.54 -3.44
CA PHE A 121 0.32 7.84 -3.75
C PHE A 121 0.58 7.97 -5.26
N SER A 122 1.84 7.93 -5.66
CA SER A 122 2.23 8.08 -7.07
C SER A 122 2.40 6.72 -7.73
N VAL A 123 1.67 6.47 -8.81
CA VAL A 123 1.76 5.22 -9.58
C VAL A 123 2.65 5.44 -10.80
N MET A 124 3.58 4.52 -11.07
CA MET A 124 4.41 4.56 -12.27
C MET A 124 4.37 3.23 -13.01
N ASN A 125 4.04 3.26 -14.30
CA ASN A 125 4.19 2.11 -15.17
C ASN A 125 5.65 2.02 -15.66
N ALA A 126 6.44 1.17 -15.01
CA ALA A 126 7.85 0.98 -15.36
C ALA A 126 8.35 -0.41 -14.98
N ARG A 127 9.30 -0.92 -15.76
CA ARG A 127 10.08 -2.10 -15.39
C ARG A 127 11.22 -1.70 -14.46
N VAL A 128 11.52 -2.55 -13.47
CA VAL A 128 12.56 -2.26 -12.46
C VAL A 128 13.93 -2.07 -13.11
N GLU A 129 14.22 -2.80 -14.17
CA GLU A 129 15.46 -2.70 -14.94
C GLU A 129 15.62 -1.31 -15.59
N ALA A 130 14.52 -0.69 -16.02
CA ALA A 130 14.52 0.65 -16.60
C ALA A 130 14.72 1.76 -15.53
N LEU A 131 14.53 1.44 -14.24
CA LEU A 131 14.78 2.39 -13.15
C LEU A 131 16.26 2.52 -12.78
N LYS A 132 17.09 1.52 -13.14
CA LYS A 132 18.54 1.54 -12.85
C LYS A 132 19.27 2.70 -13.54
N SER A 133 18.72 3.25 -14.63
CA SER A 133 19.26 4.42 -15.33
C SER A 133 18.98 5.75 -14.62
N ARG A 134 18.11 5.78 -13.59
CA ARG A 134 17.80 6.98 -12.78
C ARG A 134 18.59 7.08 -11.46
N ARG A 135 19.61 6.23 -11.30
CA ARG A 135 20.38 6.08 -10.06
C ARG A 135 21.43 7.19 -9.87
N GLN A 136 21.02 8.46 -9.82
CA GLN A 136 21.88 9.54 -9.32
C GLN A 136 21.27 10.43 -8.22
N ASN A 137 20.00 10.25 -7.84
CA ASN A 137 19.41 11.05 -6.74
C ASN A 137 18.85 10.15 -5.62
N VAL A 138 19.57 9.10 -5.23
CA VAL A 138 19.32 8.46 -3.93
C VAL A 138 19.94 9.40 -2.90
N CYS A 139 19.11 10.04 -2.10
CA CYS A 139 19.52 10.93 -1.02
C CYS A 139 20.52 10.22 -0.11
N GLU A 140 21.80 10.50 -0.29
CA GLU A 140 22.76 10.41 0.80
C GLU A 140 22.32 11.44 1.84
N SER A 141 21.94 10.95 3.01
CA SER A 141 21.72 11.78 4.18
C SER A 141 23.03 12.50 4.51
N GLY A 142 23.16 13.74 4.04
CA GLY A 142 24.20 14.65 4.50
C GLY A 142 24.07 14.85 6.00
N HIS A 143 25.06 14.35 6.73
CA HIS A 143 25.38 14.84 8.07
C HIS A 143 25.73 16.33 7.94
N GLY A 144 24.77 17.20 8.22
CA GLY A 144 24.98 18.62 8.41
C GLY A 144 25.09 18.90 9.90
N THR A 145 26.32 18.88 10.41
CA THR A 145 26.68 19.55 11.66
C THR A 145 26.38 21.06 11.54
N ALA A 146 25.60 21.58 12.48
CA ALA A 146 25.63 22.98 12.90
C ALA A 146 25.25 23.02 14.39
#